data_AF-A0A7S3UQX4-F1
#
_entry.id   AF-A0A7S3UQX4-F1
#
_cell.length_a   1.000
_cell.length_b   1.000
_cell.length_c   1.000
_cell.angle_alpha   90.00
_cell.angle_beta   90.00
_cell.angle_gamma   90.00
#
_symmetry.space_group_name_H-M   'P 1'
#
loop_
_entity.id
_entity.type
_entity.pdbx_description
1 polymer ?
#
loop_
_entity_poly.entity_id
_entity_poly.type
_entity_poly.pdbx_seq_one_letter_code
_entity_poly.pdbx_strand_id
1 'polypeptide(L)'
;SLDFVYFPTAKHAIKAPILPSAMSNDGNYIISLGDLCRWMSQKAEDEGVEVYPGFAVSEDPVIDNKGRMIGVKIRDQGIAKDGHHKANYEPGVKIYGRQVILAEGARGSLSLAMVN
;
A
#
# COMPACT_ATOMS: atom_id res chain seq x y z
N SER A 1 -13.71 6.97 -27.21
CA SER A 1 -12.86 5.81 -26.91
C SER A 1 -11.41 6.06 -27.32
N LEU A 2 -10.52 6.08 -26.32
CA LEU A 2 -9.04 6.04 -26.47
C LEU A 2 -8.54 4.58 -26.47
N ASP A 3 -9.40 3.62 -26.81
CA ASP A 3 -9.11 2.21 -26.62
C ASP A 3 -8.40 1.63 -27.84
N PHE A 4 -7.17 1.17 -27.62
CA PHE A 4 -6.31 0.61 -28.63
C PHE A 4 -5.72 -0.70 -28.11
N VAL A 5 -6.36 -1.82 -28.45
CA VAL A 5 -5.87 -3.15 -28.09
C VAL A 5 -5.26 -3.81 -29.32
N TYR A 6 -4.00 -4.21 -29.20
CA TYR A 6 -3.22 -4.85 -30.25
C TYR A 6 -2.55 -6.10 -29.71
N PHE A 7 -2.54 -7.16 -30.52
CA PHE A 7 -1.77 -8.38 -30.25
C PHE A 7 -0.40 -8.26 -30.93
N PRO A 8 0.71 -8.19 -30.17
CA PRO A 8 2.04 -8.08 -30.74
C PRO A 8 2.49 -9.40 -31.37
N THR A 9 3.26 -9.29 -32.44
CA THR A 9 4.05 -10.36 -33.07
C THR A 9 5.52 -9.91 -33.10
N ALA A 10 6.44 -10.76 -33.59
CA ALA A 10 7.87 -10.44 -33.63
C ALA A 10 8.21 -9.14 -34.39
N LYS A 11 7.40 -8.73 -35.38
CA LYS A 11 7.68 -7.55 -36.22
C LYS A 11 6.50 -6.60 -36.42
N HIS A 12 5.30 -7.00 -36.01
CA HIS A 12 4.06 -6.26 -36.27
C HIS A 12 3.14 -6.31 -35.06
N ALA A 13 2.08 -5.52 -35.06
CA ALA A 13 1.00 -5.60 -34.10
C ALA A 13 -0.34 -5.71 -34.86
N ILE A 14 -1.14 -6.72 -34.52
CA ILE A 14 -2.44 -6.95 -35.14
C ILE A 14 -3.51 -6.33 -34.24
N LYS A 15 -4.31 -5.40 -34.78
CA LYS A 15 -5.40 -4.78 -34.03
C LYS A 15 -6.43 -5.84 -33.62
N ALA A 16 -6.87 -5.83 -32.37
CA ALA A 16 -7.92 -6.72 -31.91
C ALA A 16 -9.23 -6.45 -32.70
N PRO A 17 -9.90 -7.48 -33.24
CA PRO A 17 -11.12 -7.30 -34.04
C PRO A 17 -12.34 -6.91 -33.20
N ILE A 18 -12.29 -7.22 -31.90
CA ILE A 18 -13.33 -6.90 -30.90
C ILE A 18 -12.63 -6.36 -29.66
N LEU A 19 -13.17 -5.29 -29.08
CA LEU A 19 -12.77 -4.78 -27.78
C LEU A 19 -13.70 -5.37 -26.71
N PRO A 20 -13.21 -6.23 -25.79
CA PRO A 20 -14.00 -6.68 -24.65
C PRO A 20 -14.47 -5.49 -23.81
N SER A 21 -15.69 -5.52 -23.29
CA SER A 21 -16.24 -4.44 -22.46
C SER A 21 -15.38 -4.12 -21.24
N ALA A 22 -14.76 -5.14 -20.64
CA ALA A 22 -13.83 -4.99 -19.51
C ALA A 22 -12.55 -4.20 -19.83
N MET A 23 -12.25 -3.96 -21.11
CA MET A 23 -11.09 -3.18 -21.56
C MET A 23 -11.47 -1.80 -22.13
N SER A 24 -12.75 -1.43 -22.11
CA SER A 24 -13.18 -0.11 -22.53
C SER A 24 -12.87 0.93 -21.44
N ASN A 25 -12.34 2.08 -21.87
CA ASN A 25 -12.09 3.23 -20.99
C ASN A 25 -13.10 4.36 -21.18
N ASP A 26 -14.22 4.11 -21.85
CA ASP A 26 -15.27 5.11 -21.96
C ASP A 26 -15.80 5.45 -20.55
N GLY A 27 -15.67 6.72 -20.16
CA GLY A 27 -16.02 7.21 -18.81
C GLY A 27 -14.87 7.17 -17.78
N ASN A 28 -13.71 6.61 -18.13
CA ASN A 28 -12.53 6.59 -17.26
C ASN A 28 -11.64 7.81 -17.48
N TYR A 29 -10.73 8.06 -16.54
CA TYR A 29 -9.75 9.14 -16.58
C TYR A 29 -8.33 8.59 -16.68
N ILE A 30 -7.47 9.27 -17.45
CA ILE A 30 -6.03 9.00 -17.47
C ILE A 30 -5.38 10.00 -16.51
N ILE A 31 -4.83 9.48 -15.42
CA ILE A 31 -4.20 10.28 -14.36
C ILE A 31 -2.94 9.59 -13.83
N SER A 32 -2.11 10.38 -13.14
CA SER A 32 -1.05 9.85 -12.28
C SER A 32 -1.65 9.43 -10.95
N LEU A 33 -1.64 8.12 -10.66
CA LEU A 33 -2.10 7.61 -9.37
C LEU A 33 -1.30 8.19 -8.20
N GLY A 34 0.01 8.41 -8.39
CA GLY A 34 0.87 9.02 -7.37
C GLY A 34 0.44 10.44 -7.02
N ASP A 35 0.09 11.25 -8.03
CA ASP A 35 -0.38 12.63 -7.79
C ASP A 35 -1.77 12.67 -7.17
N LEU A 36 -2.66 11.74 -7.58
CA LEU A 36 -3.95 11.57 -6.92
C LEU A 36 -3.76 11.21 -5.43
N CYS A 37 -2.90 10.25 -5.10
CA CYS A 37 -2.64 9.87 -3.70
C CYS A 37 -2.06 11.03 -2.88
N ARG A 38 -1.15 11.83 -3.45
CA ARG A 38 -0.63 13.04 -2.78
C ARG A 38 -1.74 14.04 -2.50
N TRP A 39 -2.59 14.30 -3.50
CA TRP A 39 -3.74 15.19 -3.34
C TRP A 39 -4.74 14.67 -2.30
N MET A 40 -5.01 13.37 -2.27
CA MET A 40 -5.88 12.74 -1.27
C MET A 40 -5.28 12.82 0.15
N SER A 41 -3.96 12.69 0.29
CA SER A 41 -3.28 12.88 1.58
C SER A 41 -3.54 14.27 2.13
N GLN A 42 -3.37 15.31 1.31
CA GLN A 42 -3.65 16.69 1.72
C GLN A 42 -5.12 16.85 2.13
N LYS A 43 -6.06 16.24 1.39
CA LYS A 43 -7.48 16.28 1.74
C LYS A 43 -7.79 15.60 3.07
N ALA A 44 -7.12 14.49 3.37
CA ALA A 44 -7.27 13.81 4.65
C ALA A 44 -6.73 14.67 5.80
N GLU A 45 -5.57 15.31 5.61
CA GLU A 45 -4.98 16.22 6.60
C GLU A 45 -5.86 17.45 6.85
N ASP A 46 -6.48 18.02 5.80
CA ASP A 46 -7.45 19.13 5.91
C ASP A 46 -8.65 18.75 6.81
N GLU A 47 -9.02 17.46 6.83
CA GLU A 47 -10.09 16.89 7.68
C GLU A 47 -9.59 16.42 9.05
N GLY A 48 -8.33 16.71 9.40
CA GLY A 48 -7.73 16.41 10.70
C GLY A 48 -7.13 15.01 10.84
N VAL A 49 -6.95 14.27 9.73
CA VAL A 49 -6.23 12.99 9.75
C VAL A 49 -4.73 13.23 9.89
N GLU A 50 -4.10 12.56 10.84
CA GLU A 50 -2.63 12.56 10.96
C GLU A 50 -2.02 11.57 9.97
N VAL A 51 -1.21 12.06 9.03
CA VAL A 51 -0.50 11.23 8.05
C VAL A 51 0.98 11.17 8.39
N TYR A 52 1.52 9.95 8.52
CA TYR A 52 2.92 9.70 8.87
C TYR A 52 3.65 9.03 7.69
N PRO A 53 4.04 9.78 6.65
CA PRO A 53 4.77 9.22 5.52
C PRO A 53 6.17 8.75 5.94
N GLY A 54 6.66 7.69 5.30
CA GLY A 54 8.01 7.17 5.55
C GLY A 54 8.16 6.25 6.77
N PHE A 55 7.12 6.09 7.58
CA PHE A 55 7.11 5.16 8.71
C PHE A 55 6.49 3.82 8.31
N ALA A 56 7.34 2.83 8.04
CA ALA A 56 6.87 1.49 7.73
C ALA A 56 6.37 0.78 8.99
N VAL A 57 5.22 0.13 8.89
CA VAL A 57 4.70 -0.77 9.93
C VAL A 57 5.50 -2.08 9.91
N SER A 58 5.76 -2.61 11.10
CA SER A 58 6.36 -3.92 11.33
C SER A 58 5.36 -5.03 10.97
N GLU A 59 5.85 -6.19 10.58
CA GLU A 59 5.03 -7.39 10.40
C GLU A 59 4.53 -8.00 11.72
N ASP A 60 5.03 -7.49 12.86
CA ASP A 60 4.63 -7.89 14.21
C ASP A 60 3.37 -7.13 14.69
N PRO A 61 2.21 -7.78 14.79
CA PRO A 61 0.95 -7.18 15.20
C PRO A 61 0.90 -6.87 16.70
N VAL A 62 0.22 -5.78 17.09
CA VAL A 62 -0.05 -5.52 18.51
C VAL A 62 -1.38 -6.18 18.88
N ILE A 63 -1.30 -7.36 19.50
CA ILE A 63 -2.44 -8.19 19.87
C ILE A 63 -2.64 -8.20 21.40
N ASP A 64 -3.90 -8.24 21.85
CA ASP A 64 -4.25 -8.39 23.27
C ASP A 64 -4.32 -9.86 23.72
N ASN A 65 -4.55 -10.08 25.01
CA ASN A 65 -4.69 -11.43 25.59
C ASN A 65 -5.92 -12.22 25.09
N LYS A 66 -6.82 -11.58 24.33
CA LYS A 66 -8.00 -12.20 23.72
C LYS A 66 -7.80 -12.44 22.23
N GLY A 67 -6.60 -12.22 21.68
CA GLY A 67 -6.29 -12.41 20.28
C GLY A 67 -6.79 -11.28 19.36
N ARG A 68 -7.17 -10.13 19.91
CA ARG A 68 -7.66 -8.99 19.12
C ARG A 68 -6.52 -8.04 18.76
N MET A 69 -6.50 -7.56 17.52
CA MET A 69 -5.59 -6.48 17.14
C MET A 69 -6.01 -5.17 17.79
N ILE A 70 -5.09 -4.57 18.53
CA ILE A 70 -5.28 -3.32 19.28
C ILE A 70 -4.35 -2.20 18.82
N GLY A 71 -3.56 -2.44 17.77
CA GLY A 71 -2.61 -1.46 17.24
C GLY A 71 -1.61 -2.03 16.25
N VAL A 72 -0.67 -1.17 15.88
CA VAL A 72 0.47 -1.49 15.00
C VAL A 72 1.78 -1.05 15.65
N LYS A 73 2.88 -1.71 15.29
CA LYS A 73 4.23 -1.29 15.69
C LYS A 73 4.94 -0.72 14.47
N ILE A 74 5.52 0.47 14.58
CA ILE A 74 6.46 0.99 13.58
C ILE A 74 7.72 0.13 13.59
N ARG A 75 8.36 -0.05 12.43
CA ARG A 75 9.61 -0.83 12.33
C ARG A 75 10.73 -0.16 13.12
N ASP A 76 11.56 -0.98 13.76
CA ASP A 76 12.78 -0.53 14.42
C ASP A 76 13.75 0.07 13.39
N GLN A 77 14.37 1.20 13.73
CA GLN A 77 15.36 1.85 12.88
C GLN A 77 16.78 1.49 13.32
N GLY A 78 17.75 1.64 12.41
CA GLY A 78 19.16 1.38 12.71
C GLY A 78 19.50 -0.11 12.88
N ILE A 79 18.73 -1.03 12.30
CA ILE A 79 19.09 -2.46 12.25
C ILE A 79 19.95 -2.73 11.01
N ALA A 80 21.04 -3.48 11.17
CA ALA A 80 21.91 -3.92 10.09
C ALA A 80 21.35 -5.16 9.36
N LYS A 81 21.87 -5.46 8.17
CA LYS A 81 21.36 -6.58 7.33
C LYS A 81 21.52 -7.95 8.01
N ASP A 82 22.50 -8.07 8.89
CA ASP A 82 22.79 -9.24 9.72
C ASP A 82 22.04 -9.23 11.08
N GLY A 83 21.20 -8.21 11.32
CA GLY A 83 20.32 -8.12 12.48
C GLY A 83 20.89 -7.40 13.70
N HIS A 84 22.17 -6.98 13.70
CA HIS A 84 22.70 -6.24 14.84
C HIS A 84 22.21 -4.78 14.87
N HIS A 85 22.10 -4.23 16.08
CA HIS A 85 21.75 -2.82 16.28
C HIS A 85 22.95 -1.93 15.96
N LYS A 86 22.76 -0.94 15.08
CA LYS A 86 23.74 0.10 14.79
C LYS A 86 23.76 1.15 15.91
N ALA A 87 24.75 2.04 15.86
CA ALA A 87 24.85 3.15 16.80
C ALA A 87 23.64 4.09 16.81
N ASN A 88 22.88 4.16 15.71
CA ASN A 88 21.65 4.94 15.57
C ASN A 88 20.38 4.07 15.70
N TYR A 89 20.45 2.96 16.43
CA TYR A 89 19.29 2.11 16.68
C TYR A 89 18.21 2.87 17.46
N GLU A 90 16.99 2.77 16.99
CA GLU A 90 15.82 3.33 17.67
C GLU A 90 14.68 2.29 17.65
N PRO A 91 14.15 1.91 18.83
CA PRO A 91 13.03 0.99 18.89
C PRO A 91 11.77 1.63 18.30
N GLY A 92 11.06 0.85 17.49
CA GLY A 92 9.83 1.27 16.85
C GLY A 92 8.70 1.50 17.84
N VAL A 93 7.91 2.54 17.58
CA VAL A 93 6.79 2.98 18.43
C VAL A 93 5.56 2.11 18.20
N LYS A 94 4.81 1.82 19.27
CA LYS A 94 3.48 1.18 19.18
C LYS A 94 2.39 2.24 19.15
N ILE A 95 1.52 2.15 18.15
CA ILE A 95 0.35 3.02 17.98
C ILE A 95 -0.89 2.17 18.24
N TYR A 96 -1.67 2.57 19.25
CA TYR A 96 -2.87 1.86 19.66
C TYR A 96 -4.11 2.46 19.02
N GLY A 97 -5.05 1.61 18.62
CA GLY A 97 -6.30 2.00 18.00
C GLY A 97 -7.43 1.07 18.42
N ARG A 98 -8.66 1.59 18.47
CA ARG A 98 -9.85 0.74 18.70
C ARG A 98 -10.12 -0.18 17.52
N GLN A 99 -9.75 0.26 16.32
CA GLN A 99 -9.86 -0.46 15.07
C GLN A 99 -8.58 -0.20 14.28
N VAL A 100 -8.10 -1.23 13.60
CA VAL A 100 -6.95 -1.14 12.69
C VAL A 100 -7.45 -1.59 11.31
N ILE A 101 -7.28 -0.73 10.32
CA ILE A 101 -7.63 -1.02 8.92
C ILE A 101 -6.32 -1.27 8.19
N LEU A 102 -6.15 -2.48 7.64
CA LEU A 102 -4.99 -2.83 6.84
C LEU A 102 -5.28 -2.51 5.37
N ALA A 103 -4.52 -1.56 4.82
CA ALA A 103 -4.64 -1.10 3.44
C ALA A 103 -3.29 -1.14 2.70
N GLU A 104 -2.47 -2.17 2.97
CA GLU A 104 -1.11 -2.31 2.41
C GLU A 104 -1.07 -2.60 0.89
N GLY A 105 -2.21 -2.97 0.30
CA GLY A 105 -2.30 -3.37 -1.11
C GLY A 105 -1.83 -4.82 -1.35
N ALA A 106 -1.34 -5.09 -2.56
CA ALA A 106 -0.91 -6.44 -2.94
C ALA A 106 0.32 -6.88 -2.14
N ARG A 107 0.27 -8.10 -1.56
CA ARG A 107 1.33 -8.69 -0.72
C ARG A 107 1.61 -7.90 0.58
N GLY A 108 0.57 -7.39 1.23
CA GLY A 108 0.68 -6.75 2.55
C GLY A 108 1.34 -7.67 3.58
N SER A 109 2.45 -7.22 4.17
CA SER A 109 3.27 -8.00 5.10
C SER A 109 2.55 -8.31 6.40
N LEU A 110 1.96 -7.28 7.02
CA LEU A 110 1.19 -7.43 8.26
C LEU A 110 -0.12 -8.15 7.96
N SER A 111 -0.75 -7.85 6.82
CA SER A 111 -1.96 -8.53 6.36
C SER A 111 -1.75 -10.04 6.23
N LEU A 112 -0.62 -10.47 5.67
CA LEU A 112 -0.27 -11.91 5.58
C LEU A 112 -0.07 -12.54 6.96
N ALA A 113 0.57 -11.84 7.88
CA ALA A 113 0.77 -12.31 9.26
C ALA A 113 -0.55 -12.43 10.05
N MET A 114 -1.63 -11.78 9.59
CA MET A 114 -2.97 -11.84 10.20
C MET A 114 -3.89 -12.93 9.64
N VAL A 115 -3.59 -13.44 8.45
CA VAL A 115 -4.43 -14.45 7.78
C VAL A 115 -3.93 -15.87 8.05
N ASN A 116 -2.65 -16.04 8.39
CA ASN A 116 -2.03 -17.32 8.73
C ASN A 116 -2.07 -17.59 10.24
#